data_AF-A0A329SEY0-F1
#
_entry.id   AF-A0A329SEY0-F1
#
_cell.length_a   1.000
_cell.length_b   1.000
_cell.length_c   1.000
_cell.angle_alpha   90.00
_cell.angle_beta   90.00
_cell.angle_gamma   90.00
#
_symmetry.space_group_name_H-M   'P 1'
#
loop_
_entity.id
_entity.type
_entity.pdbx_description
1 polymer ?
#
loop_
_entity_poly.entity_id
_entity_poly.type
_entity_poly.pdbx_seq_one_letter_code
_entity_poly.pdbx_strand_id
1 'polypeptide(L)'
;MLRRSLRVPLRQRGNLLVSGFSSAGVGPSGNTSGEDSEKAAASASSPKYDHVRKLIVGLGNPGDQFTNTRHNIGFVAVRHFLETYASQVTGKHLELQHETANHGDVARFRVAFQQNAADKDYTYPLDDLVNRSSKRAKERTLKEGVPHEEVNVALLLPTTYMNCSGTAVRAFMQSHRWRLKKNPLSLNRQDELLVVTDDVALPFGECRFKAKGGPGGQNGVRDIIKCTGTERFARLRIGVGAPYWFVGGNSGAPSGTAMDKYVLGRFNGDEQEAMPDLLRYTNELLRLYLHRGVAQATTYANSMDLQRYLKQYGASSEARHQR
;
A
#
# COMPACT_ATOMS: atom_id res chain seq x y z
N MET A 1 -3.50 -31.34 46.38
CA MET A 1 -3.33 -30.08 45.61
C MET A 1 -3.67 -30.34 44.15
N LEU A 2 -4.94 -30.15 43.75
CA LEU A 2 -5.39 -30.32 42.36
C LEU A 2 -5.38 -28.95 41.65
N ARG A 3 -4.70 -28.88 40.49
CA ARG A 3 -4.62 -27.68 39.66
C ARG A 3 -5.96 -27.43 38.95
N ARG A 4 -6.54 -26.26 39.18
CA ARG A 4 -7.73 -25.75 38.47
C ARG A 4 -7.43 -25.51 36.99
N SER A 5 -8.20 -26.15 36.13
CA SER A 5 -8.31 -25.86 34.70
C SER A 5 -9.13 -24.57 34.51
N LEU A 6 -8.50 -23.50 34.05
CA LEU A 6 -9.21 -22.31 33.56
C LEU A 6 -9.68 -22.59 32.13
N ARG A 7 -10.93 -23.02 31.99
CA ARG A 7 -11.65 -23.04 30.71
C ARG A 7 -12.11 -21.61 30.41
N VAL A 8 -11.49 -20.96 29.43
CA VAL A 8 -12.05 -19.75 28.81
C VAL A 8 -13.07 -20.20 27.77
N PRO A 9 -14.33 -19.73 27.80
CA PRO A 9 -15.36 -20.20 26.88
C PRO A 9 -15.11 -19.68 25.45
N LEU A 10 -15.31 -20.57 24.48
CA LEU A 10 -15.43 -20.27 23.06
C LEU A 10 -16.50 -19.19 22.86
N ARG A 11 -16.10 -18.00 22.40
CA ARG A 11 -17.05 -17.05 21.81
C ARG A 11 -17.38 -17.51 20.39
N GLN A 12 -18.67 -17.79 20.20
CA GLN A 12 -19.29 -18.23 18.98
C GLN A 12 -18.94 -17.33 17.78
N ARG A 13 -18.79 -18.00 16.63
CA ARG A 13 -18.75 -17.46 15.28
C ARG A 13 -19.83 -16.38 15.08
N GLY A 14 -19.40 -15.18 14.75
CA GLY A 14 -20.26 -14.15 14.14
C GLY A 14 -19.81 -13.94 12.70
N ASN A 15 -20.69 -14.27 11.75
CA ASN A 15 -20.61 -13.75 10.39
C ASN A 15 -20.51 -12.22 10.45
N LEU A 16 -19.35 -11.67 10.09
CA LEU A 16 -19.18 -10.22 9.85
C LEU A 16 -18.51 -10.03 8.49
N LEU A 17 -19.29 -10.37 7.47
CA LEU A 17 -19.17 -9.84 6.13
C LEU A 17 -20.42 -8.97 5.90
N VAL A 18 -20.19 -7.76 5.37
CA VAL A 18 -21.22 -6.84 4.85
C VAL A 18 -22.11 -6.15 5.91
N SER A 19 -21.52 -5.23 6.68
CA SER A 19 -22.19 -3.97 7.06
C SER A 19 -21.22 -3.11 7.85
N GLY A 20 -20.62 -2.11 7.20
CA GLY A 20 -19.70 -1.23 7.90
C GLY A 20 -19.16 -0.06 7.11
N PHE A 21 -19.73 0.28 5.95
CA PHE A 21 -19.46 1.54 5.24
C PHE A 21 -20.66 1.89 4.35
N SER A 22 -21.79 2.26 4.95
CA SER A 22 -22.87 2.90 4.20
C SER A 22 -23.58 3.90 5.12
N SER A 23 -23.58 5.17 4.72
CA SER A 23 -24.43 6.21 5.31
C SER A 23 -25.78 6.16 4.60
N ALA A 24 -26.76 5.49 5.19
CA ALA A 24 -28.14 5.57 4.73
C ALA A 24 -28.81 6.82 5.31
N GLY A 25 -29.32 7.67 4.40
CA GLY A 25 -30.11 8.85 4.72
C GLY A 25 -31.46 8.50 5.33
N VAL A 26 -31.97 9.42 6.16
CA VAL A 26 -33.30 9.34 6.78
C VAL A 26 -34.19 10.38 6.09
N GLY A 27 -35.29 9.92 5.50
CA GLY A 27 -36.37 10.77 4.97
C GLY A 27 -37.25 11.34 6.10
N PRO A 28 -38.02 12.42 5.86
CA PRO A 28 -38.67 13.16 6.92
C PRO A 28 -40.08 12.63 7.21
N SER A 29 -40.44 12.56 8.50
CA SER A 29 -41.83 12.67 8.95
C SER A 29 -41.87 13.20 10.38
N GLY A 30 -42.78 14.13 10.64
CA GLY A 30 -43.16 14.56 12.01
C GLY A 30 -42.77 15.99 12.36
N ASN A 31 -43.74 16.90 12.24
CA ASN A 31 -43.69 18.31 12.59
C ASN A 31 -44.15 18.51 14.04
N THR A 32 -43.38 19.17 14.92
CA THR A 32 -43.89 19.94 16.08
C THR A 32 -42.84 20.93 16.58
N SER A 33 -43.33 22.14 16.85
CA SER A 33 -42.72 23.41 17.26
C SER A 33 -42.02 23.44 18.63
N GLY A 34 -41.02 24.32 18.77
CA GLY A 34 -40.52 24.81 20.07
C GLY A 34 -39.13 25.47 19.98
N GLU A 35 -39.04 26.73 20.39
CA GLU A 35 -37.90 27.66 20.29
C GLU A 35 -36.68 27.32 21.18
N ASP A 36 -35.55 27.94 20.79
CA ASP A 36 -34.36 28.30 21.57
C ASP A 36 -33.56 27.23 22.33
N SER A 37 -32.37 26.88 21.83
CA SER A 37 -31.13 27.00 22.62
C SER A 37 -29.84 26.84 21.80
N GLU A 38 -28.85 27.62 22.23
CA GLU A 38 -27.55 27.87 21.63
C GLU A 38 -26.59 26.66 21.55
N LYS A 39 -25.65 26.78 20.61
CA LYS A 39 -24.25 26.31 20.66
C LYS A 39 -23.99 24.99 21.39
N ALA A 40 -24.10 23.90 20.65
CA ALA A 40 -23.31 22.70 20.89
C ALA A 40 -22.74 22.17 19.56
N ALA A 41 -21.72 22.86 19.04
CA ALA A 41 -20.84 22.27 18.03
C ALA A 41 -20.03 21.16 18.72
N ALA A 42 -20.64 19.97 18.76
CA ALA A 42 -20.05 18.78 19.35
C ALA A 42 -18.69 18.50 18.72
N SER A 43 -17.66 18.48 19.57
CA SER A 43 -16.33 18.00 19.26
C SER A 43 -16.41 16.55 18.77
N ALA A 44 -16.48 16.36 17.45
CA ALA A 44 -16.44 15.03 16.86
C ALA A 44 -15.05 14.42 17.12
N SER A 45 -14.91 13.65 18.20
CA SER A 45 -13.71 12.88 18.50
C SER A 45 -13.38 12.02 17.29
N SER A 46 -12.13 12.07 16.83
CA SER A 46 -11.62 11.21 15.75
C SER A 46 -12.02 9.76 16.03
N PRO A 47 -12.54 9.01 15.04
CA PRO A 47 -12.87 7.60 15.25
C PRO A 47 -11.62 6.88 15.76
N LYS A 48 -11.72 6.32 16.97
CA LYS A 48 -10.66 5.49 17.54
C LYS A 48 -10.71 4.16 16.81
N TYR A 49 -9.80 3.96 15.86
CA TYR A 49 -9.58 2.65 15.28
C TYR A 49 -8.67 1.86 16.22
N ASP A 50 -9.06 0.62 16.52
CA ASP A 50 -8.24 -0.27 17.36
C ASP A 50 -6.93 -0.70 16.66
N HIS A 51 -6.91 -0.60 15.33
CA HIS A 51 -5.82 -1.05 14.46
C HIS A 51 -5.28 0.09 13.57
N VAL A 52 -4.03 -0.04 13.14
CA VAL A 52 -3.40 0.90 12.20
C VAL A 52 -4.09 0.78 10.84
N ARG A 53 -4.43 1.92 10.24
CA ARG A 53 -4.98 1.97 8.88
C ARG A 53 -3.91 2.43 7.89
N LYS A 54 -3.76 1.72 6.78
CA LYS A 54 -2.79 2.04 5.72
C LYS A 54 -3.50 2.15 4.37
N LEU A 55 -3.37 3.31 3.74
CA LEU A 55 -3.85 3.56 2.39
C LEU A 55 -2.66 3.41 1.45
N ILE A 56 -2.74 2.47 0.52
CA ILE A 56 -1.73 2.24 -0.52
C ILE A 56 -2.32 2.70 -1.84
N VAL A 57 -1.70 3.72 -2.44
CA VAL A 57 -2.12 4.30 -3.71
C VAL A 57 -1.15 3.86 -4.79
N GLY A 58 -1.62 3.16 -5.81
CA GLY A 58 -0.83 2.90 -7.02
C GLY A 58 -1.04 4.05 -8.00
N LEU A 59 0.04 4.68 -8.48
CA LEU A 59 -0.06 5.69 -9.54
C LEU A 59 -0.01 5.09 -10.94
N GLY A 60 -0.74 5.71 -11.85
CA GLY A 60 -0.90 5.30 -13.24
C GLY A 60 -1.94 6.17 -13.95
N ASN A 61 -2.08 5.97 -15.26
CA ASN A 61 -3.15 6.54 -16.07
C ASN A 61 -4.17 5.44 -16.45
N PRO A 62 -5.48 5.75 -16.43
CA PRO A 62 -6.53 4.83 -16.90
C PRO A 62 -6.61 4.77 -18.42
N GLY A 63 -7.03 3.63 -18.96
CA GLY A 63 -7.23 3.39 -20.39
C GLY A 63 -6.16 2.51 -21.03
N ASP A 64 -6.56 1.71 -22.02
CA ASP A 64 -5.75 0.65 -22.62
C ASP A 64 -4.45 1.15 -23.26
N GLN A 65 -4.44 2.40 -23.74
CA GLN A 65 -3.25 3.03 -24.31
C GLN A 65 -2.09 3.17 -23.30
N PHE A 66 -2.38 3.16 -22.00
CA PHE A 66 -1.37 3.28 -20.94
C PHE A 66 -0.99 1.94 -20.31
N THR A 67 -1.62 0.85 -20.74
CA THR A 67 -1.27 -0.50 -20.30
C THR A 67 0.19 -0.80 -20.64
N ASN A 68 0.92 -1.36 -19.66
CA ASN A 68 2.34 -1.70 -19.73
C ASN A 68 3.30 -0.53 -20.00
N THR A 69 2.87 0.72 -19.74
CA THR A 69 3.76 1.88 -19.75
C THR A 69 4.53 2.01 -18.44
N ARG A 70 5.72 2.63 -18.46
CA ARG A 70 6.54 2.83 -17.25
C ARG A 70 5.78 3.59 -16.16
N HIS A 71 5.01 4.61 -16.52
CA HIS A 71 4.17 5.39 -15.60
C HIS A 71 3.05 4.59 -14.91
N ASN A 72 2.68 3.43 -15.45
CA ASN A 72 1.64 2.58 -14.87
C ASN A 72 2.19 1.50 -13.93
N ILE A 73 3.51 1.46 -13.65
CA ILE A 73 4.09 0.45 -12.76
C ILE A 73 3.48 0.47 -11.35
N GLY A 74 3.00 1.63 -10.87
CA GLY A 74 2.29 1.74 -9.60
C GLY A 74 0.96 1.00 -9.60
N PHE A 75 0.16 1.12 -10.67
CA PHE A 75 -1.06 0.32 -10.86
C PHE A 75 -0.74 -1.16 -10.91
N VAL A 76 0.25 -1.55 -11.73
CA VAL A 76 0.62 -2.96 -11.94
C VAL A 76 1.07 -3.59 -10.62
N ALA A 77 1.93 -2.92 -9.84
CA ALA A 77 2.41 -3.42 -8.55
C ALA A 77 1.28 -3.57 -7.52
N VAL A 78 0.38 -2.59 -7.40
CA VAL A 78 -0.71 -2.64 -6.42
C VAL A 78 -1.77 -3.67 -6.81
N ARG A 79 -2.07 -3.82 -8.11
CA ARG A 79 -2.98 -4.84 -8.62
C ARG A 79 -2.42 -6.25 -8.37
N HIS A 80 -1.16 -6.47 -8.76
CA HIS A 80 -0.48 -7.74 -8.49
C HIS A 80 -0.45 -8.07 -6.99
N PHE A 81 -0.19 -7.08 -6.13
CA PHE A 81 -0.22 -7.26 -4.68
C PHE A 81 -1.60 -7.72 -4.17
N LEU A 82 -2.70 -7.16 -4.71
CA LEU A 82 -4.06 -7.56 -4.38
C LEU A 82 -4.36 -8.99 -4.81
N GLU A 83 -4.07 -9.30 -6.08
CA GLU A 83 -4.41 -10.56 -6.73
C GLU A 83 -3.60 -11.72 -6.17
N THR A 84 -2.32 -11.50 -5.83
CA THR A 84 -1.47 -12.57 -5.29
C THR A 84 -1.46 -12.59 -3.77
N TYR A 85 -0.92 -11.56 -3.12
CA TYR A 85 -0.64 -11.62 -1.69
C TYR A 85 -1.92 -11.42 -0.88
N ALA A 86 -2.65 -10.33 -1.12
CA ALA A 86 -3.81 -9.99 -0.30
C ALA A 86 -4.92 -11.04 -0.42
N SER A 87 -5.24 -11.49 -1.64
CA SER A 87 -6.24 -12.54 -1.85
C SER A 87 -5.84 -13.86 -1.17
N GLN A 88 -4.56 -14.24 -1.27
CA GLN A 88 -4.07 -15.46 -0.63
C GLN A 88 -4.11 -15.38 0.91
N VAL A 89 -3.63 -14.29 1.52
CA VAL A 89 -3.59 -14.19 3.00
C VAL A 89 -4.94 -13.94 3.64
N THR A 90 -5.88 -13.36 2.90
CA THR A 90 -7.26 -13.17 3.38
C THR A 90 -8.13 -14.38 3.09
N GLY A 91 -7.67 -15.27 2.21
CA GLY A 91 -8.42 -16.45 1.82
C GLY A 91 -9.63 -16.18 0.94
N LYS A 92 -9.70 -14.98 0.37
CA LYS A 92 -10.83 -14.50 -0.42
C LYS A 92 -10.31 -14.02 -1.75
N HIS A 93 -11.10 -14.23 -2.80
CA HIS A 93 -10.88 -13.50 -4.04
C HIS A 93 -11.20 -12.02 -3.78
N LEU A 94 -10.19 -11.16 -3.78
CA LEU A 94 -10.37 -9.73 -3.60
C LEU A 94 -10.35 -9.05 -4.96
N GLU A 95 -11.31 -8.16 -5.18
CA GLU A 95 -11.43 -7.39 -6.41
C GLU A 95 -11.42 -5.89 -6.09
N LEU A 96 -10.94 -5.12 -7.06
CA LEU A 96 -11.07 -3.66 -7.04
C LEU A 96 -12.49 -3.29 -7.45
N GLN A 97 -13.15 -2.46 -6.64
CA GLN A 97 -14.47 -1.93 -6.92
C GLN A 97 -14.36 -0.47 -7.29
N HIS A 98 -14.97 -0.08 -8.41
CA HIS A 98 -14.98 1.31 -8.83
C HIS A 98 -15.83 2.15 -7.87
N GLU A 99 -15.23 3.21 -7.33
CA GLU A 99 -15.91 4.15 -6.43
C GLU A 99 -15.90 5.55 -7.03
N THR A 100 -17.01 5.92 -7.67
CA THR A 100 -17.17 7.23 -8.32
C THR A 100 -16.89 8.39 -7.37
N ALA A 101 -17.32 8.27 -6.10
CA ALA A 101 -17.09 9.30 -5.08
C ALA A 101 -15.61 9.49 -4.71
N ASN A 102 -14.77 8.50 -4.97
CA ASN A 102 -13.33 8.55 -4.72
C ASN A 102 -12.50 8.66 -6.00
N HIS A 103 -13.16 8.73 -7.17
CA HIS A 103 -12.52 8.82 -8.49
C HIS A 103 -11.46 7.73 -8.70
N GLY A 104 -11.76 6.49 -8.30
CA GLY A 104 -10.80 5.41 -8.40
C GLY A 104 -11.37 4.05 -8.05
N ASP A 105 -10.59 3.03 -8.36
CA ASP A 105 -10.92 1.65 -7.98
C ASP A 105 -10.28 1.33 -6.64
N VAL A 106 -11.07 0.73 -5.75
CA VAL A 106 -10.73 0.56 -4.34
C VAL A 106 -10.92 -0.88 -3.91
N ALA A 107 -9.98 -1.38 -3.12
CA ALA A 107 -10.14 -2.63 -2.37
C ALA A 107 -9.85 -2.38 -0.89
N ARG A 108 -10.59 -3.03 0.00
CA ARG A 108 -10.38 -2.93 1.45
C ARG A 108 -10.33 -4.31 2.06
N PHE A 109 -9.33 -4.54 2.90
CA PHE A 109 -9.15 -5.81 3.59
C PHE A 109 -8.35 -5.63 4.88
N ARG A 110 -8.34 -6.66 5.71
CA ARG A 110 -7.51 -6.72 6.91
C ARG A 110 -6.45 -7.78 6.73
N VAL A 111 -5.22 -7.48 7.14
CA VAL A 111 -4.15 -8.46 7.24
C VAL A 111 -3.66 -8.54 8.68
N ALA A 112 -3.34 -9.75 9.11
CA ALA A 112 -2.72 -10.03 10.39
C ALA A 112 -1.36 -10.71 10.16
N PHE A 113 -0.37 -10.31 10.96
CA PHE A 113 0.91 -10.98 11.06
C PHE A 113 0.72 -12.21 11.94
N GLN A 114 0.48 -13.36 11.34
CA GLN A 114 0.21 -14.58 12.09
C GLN A 114 1.49 -15.13 12.73
N GLN A 115 1.56 -15.12 14.06
CA GLN A 115 2.73 -15.60 14.81
C GLN A 115 2.67 -17.08 15.21
N ASN A 116 1.51 -17.75 15.14
CA ASN A 116 1.35 -19.19 15.41
C ASN A 116 -0.07 -19.65 14.99
N ALA A 117 -0.30 -19.96 13.72
CA ALA A 117 -1.57 -20.55 13.30
C ALA A 117 -1.53 -22.07 13.49
N ALA A 118 -2.14 -22.56 14.56
CA ALA A 118 -2.67 -23.93 14.61
C ALA A 118 -3.97 -24.06 13.78
N ASP A 119 -4.42 -22.97 13.16
CA ASP A 119 -5.57 -22.89 12.28
C ASP A 119 -5.20 -23.45 10.89
N LYS A 120 -5.83 -24.56 10.53
CA LYS A 120 -5.48 -25.39 9.37
C LYS A 120 -5.92 -24.81 8.02
N ASP A 121 -6.63 -23.69 8.01
CA ASP A 121 -7.29 -23.21 6.79
C ASP A 121 -6.48 -22.16 6.01
N TYR A 122 -5.44 -21.54 6.60
CA TYR A 122 -4.55 -20.62 5.89
C TYR A 122 -3.13 -20.68 6.44
N THR A 123 -2.21 -21.31 5.70
CA THR A 123 -0.77 -21.30 6.01
C THR A 123 -0.02 -20.42 5.01
N TYR A 124 0.27 -19.17 5.40
CA TYR A 124 1.39 -18.44 4.81
C TYR A 124 2.55 -18.46 5.80
N PRO A 125 3.79 -18.79 5.38
CA PRO A 125 4.91 -18.86 6.30
C PRO A 125 5.15 -17.49 6.96
N LEU A 126 5.42 -17.56 8.27
CA LEU A 126 5.84 -16.51 9.20
C LEU A 126 7.21 -15.94 8.78
N ASP A 127 7.25 -15.35 7.60
CA ASP A 127 8.47 -15.18 6.85
C ASP A 127 8.38 -13.94 5.94
N ASP A 128 8.98 -12.87 6.45
CA ASP A 128 9.29 -11.63 5.75
C ASP A 128 10.81 -11.51 5.56
N LEU A 129 11.27 -10.51 4.79
CA LEU A 129 12.70 -10.34 4.55
C LEU A 129 13.51 -10.13 5.84
N VAL A 130 12.89 -9.60 6.90
CA VAL A 130 13.53 -9.46 8.22
C VAL A 130 13.83 -10.82 8.83
N ASN A 131 12.85 -11.72 8.84
CA ASN A 131 13.02 -13.08 9.36
C ASN A 131 14.02 -13.89 8.53
N ARG A 132 14.08 -13.67 7.21
CA ARG A 132 15.04 -14.31 6.31
C ARG A 132 16.47 -13.76 6.44
N SER A 133 16.65 -12.57 6.99
CA SER A 133 17.97 -11.93 7.08
C SER A 133 18.92 -12.61 8.05
N SER A 134 18.41 -13.15 9.17
CA SER A 134 19.23 -13.82 10.19
C SER A 134 18.38 -14.59 11.18
N LYS A 135 18.96 -15.66 11.77
CA LYS A 135 18.33 -16.43 12.86
C LYS A 135 17.93 -15.54 14.04
N ARG A 136 18.81 -14.60 14.43
CA ARG A 136 18.57 -13.64 15.51
C ARG A 136 17.36 -12.73 15.24
N ALA A 137 17.17 -12.25 14.01
CA ALA A 137 16.03 -11.42 13.66
C ALA A 137 14.72 -12.20 13.69
N LYS A 138 14.75 -13.46 13.23
CA LYS A 138 13.62 -14.38 13.33
C LYS A 138 13.24 -14.67 14.78
N GLU A 139 14.20 -15.03 15.62
CA GLU A 139 14.00 -15.28 17.06
C GLU A 139 13.43 -14.05 17.78
N ARG A 140 13.94 -12.85 17.47
CA ARG A 140 13.38 -11.61 18.01
C ARG A 140 11.93 -11.44 17.61
N THR A 141 11.59 -11.66 16.34
CA THR A 141 10.21 -11.56 15.85
C THR A 141 9.30 -12.58 16.53
N LEU A 142 9.79 -13.80 16.79
CA LEU A 142 9.02 -14.81 17.53
C LEU A 142 8.79 -14.43 19.00
N LYS A 143 9.72 -13.67 19.60
CA LYS A 143 9.63 -13.24 21.00
C LYS A 143 8.82 -11.96 21.20
N GLU A 144 9.03 -10.97 20.33
CA GLU A 144 8.53 -9.60 20.49
C GLU A 144 7.40 -9.26 19.51
N GLY A 145 7.20 -10.08 18.47
CA GLY A 145 6.25 -9.84 17.41
C GLY A 145 6.70 -8.79 16.38
N VAL A 146 5.71 -8.13 15.77
CA VAL A 146 5.92 -7.03 14.81
C VAL A 146 5.23 -5.75 15.29
N PRO A 147 5.71 -4.57 14.85
CA PRO A 147 5.11 -3.29 15.22
C PRO A 147 3.61 -3.18 14.93
N HIS A 148 3.15 -3.74 13.80
CA HIS A 148 1.75 -3.74 13.40
C HIS A 148 1.30 -5.17 13.12
N GLU A 149 0.85 -5.83 14.18
CA GLU A 149 0.35 -7.20 14.10
C GLU A 149 -0.91 -7.27 13.23
N GLU A 150 -1.86 -6.35 13.41
CA GLU A 150 -3.03 -6.24 12.55
C GLU A 150 -3.09 -4.88 11.85
N VAL A 151 -3.42 -4.90 10.55
CA VAL A 151 -3.49 -3.71 9.71
C VAL A 151 -4.77 -3.74 8.88
N ASN A 152 -5.54 -2.65 8.95
CA ASN A 152 -6.61 -2.40 7.99
C ASN A 152 -6.00 -1.71 6.76
N VAL A 153 -6.13 -2.34 5.60
CA VAL A 153 -5.55 -1.87 4.34
C VAL A 153 -6.66 -1.39 3.42
N ALA A 154 -6.44 -0.23 2.82
CA ALA A 154 -7.18 0.23 1.65
C ALA A 154 -6.19 0.37 0.49
N LEU A 155 -6.53 -0.20 -0.67
CA LEU A 155 -5.84 0.06 -1.93
C LEU A 155 -6.67 1.05 -2.73
N LEU A 156 -6.01 1.98 -3.43
CA LEU A 156 -6.65 2.92 -4.33
C LEU A 156 -5.85 3.01 -5.62
N LEU A 157 -6.52 2.76 -6.75
CA LEU A 157 -6.02 3.07 -8.08
C LEU A 157 -6.86 4.23 -8.64
N PRO A 158 -6.35 5.48 -8.64
CA PRO A 158 -7.07 6.62 -9.19
C PRO A 158 -7.47 6.39 -10.65
N THR A 159 -8.72 6.61 -11.02
CA THR A 159 -9.18 6.59 -12.43
C THR A 159 -9.15 8.00 -13.04
N THR A 160 -8.38 8.91 -12.44
CA THR A 160 -8.05 10.24 -12.98
C THR A 160 -6.78 10.16 -13.82
N TYR A 161 -6.50 11.18 -14.64
CA TYR A 161 -5.15 11.32 -15.21
C TYR A 161 -4.10 11.49 -14.11
N MET A 162 -2.86 11.12 -14.42
CA MET A 162 -1.71 11.11 -13.51
C MET A 162 -1.57 12.45 -12.77
N ASN A 163 -1.64 13.57 -13.49
CA ASN A 163 -1.53 14.92 -12.95
C ASN A 163 -2.76 15.39 -12.13
N CYS A 164 -3.78 14.55 -11.97
CA CYS A 164 -4.99 14.79 -11.17
C CYS A 164 -5.18 13.73 -10.05
N SER A 165 -4.18 12.87 -9.83
CA SER A 165 -4.24 11.78 -8.84
C SER A 165 -4.53 12.26 -7.41
N GLY A 166 -4.14 13.49 -7.07
CA GLY A 166 -4.40 14.08 -5.76
C GLY A 166 -5.88 14.30 -5.46
N THR A 167 -6.71 14.46 -6.51
CA THR A 167 -8.16 14.59 -6.38
C THR A 167 -8.77 13.31 -5.79
N ALA A 168 -8.41 12.15 -6.35
CA ALA A 168 -8.88 10.84 -5.87
C ALA A 168 -8.40 10.56 -4.45
N VAL A 169 -7.10 10.78 -4.17
CA VAL A 169 -6.52 10.56 -2.85
C VAL A 169 -7.19 11.45 -1.80
N ARG A 170 -7.39 12.73 -2.10
CA ARG A 170 -8.07 13.67 -1.18
C ARG A 170 -9.53 13.26 -0.95
N ALA A 171 -10.26 12.91 -2.00
CA ALA A 171 -11.65 12.48 -1.89
C ALA A 171 -11.77 11.26 -0.97
N PHE A 172 -10.93 10.24 -1.16
CA PHE A 172 -10.86 9.06 -0.30
C PHE A 172 -10.55 9.43 1.16
N MET A 173 -9.54 10.28 1.38
CA MET A 173 -9.14 10.69 2.73
C MET A 173 -10.24 11.47 3.44
N GLN A 174 -11.02 12.28 2.72
CA GLN A 174 -12.13 13.03 3.28
C GLN A 174 -13.30 12.11 3.64
N SER A 175 -13.74 11.27 2.69
CA SER A 175 -14.88 10.37 2.86
C SER A 175 -14.66 9.35 3.99
N HIS A 176 -13.42 8.91 4.21
CA HIS A 176 -13.07 7.91 5.25
C HIS A 176 -12.50 8.49 6.54
N ARG A 177 -12.54 9.83 6.69
CA ARG A 177 -11.93 10.56 7.83
C ARG A 177 -10.49 10.11 8.07
N TRP A 178 -9.70 9.98 7.00
CA TRP A 178 -8.30 9.58 7.04
C TRP A 178 -7.44 10.76 7.52
N ARG A 179 -6.65 10.56 8.57
CA ARG A 179 -5.86 11.60 9.24
C ARG A 179 -4.43 11.12 9.42
N LEU A 180 -3.56 11.61 8.53
CA LEU A 180 -2.16 11.24 8.51
C LEU A 180 -1.44 11.65 9.79
N LYS A 181 -0.56 10.77 10.27
CA LYS A 181 0.34 11.07 11.37
C LYS A 181 1.32 12.20 11.04
N LYS A 182 1.67 13.00 12.05
CA LYS A 182 2.63 14.12 11.91
C LYS A 182 4.02 13.66 11.46
N ASN A 183 4.46 12.50 11.90
CA ASN A 183 5.75 11.90 11.54
C ASN A 183 5.53 10.52 10.91
N PRO A 184 5.80 10.35 9.59
CA PRO A 184 5.70 9.07 8.88
C PRO A 184 6.51 7.93 9.49
N LEU A 185 7.58 8.24 10.23
CA LEU A 185 8.45 7.27 10.90
C LEU A 185 7.93 6.81 12.28
N SER A 186 6.90 7.46 12.83
CA SER A 186 6.34 7.07 14.12
C SER A 186 5.61 5.72 14.00
N LEU A 187 5.81 4.81 14.95
CA LEU A 187 5.09 3.53 15.01
C LEU A 187 3.73 3.63 15.73
N ASN A 188 3.18 4.84 15.86
CA ASN A 188 1.85 5.04 16.46
C ASN A 188 0.74 4.39 15.61
N ARG A 189 -0.46 4.23 16.20
CA ARG A 189 -1.61 3.61 15.53
C ARG A 189 -2.46 4.58 14.70
N GLN A 190 -1.85 5.65 14.17
CA GLN A 190 -2.54 6.62 13.32
C GLN A 190 -2.50 6.20 11.85
N ASP A 191 -3.27 6.90 11.02
CA ASP A 191 -3.38 6.55 9.62
C ASP A 191 -2.11 6.87 8.82
N GLU A 192 -1.81 5.99 7.88
CA GLU A 192 -0.68 6.15 6.96
C GLU A 192 -1.14 6.21 5.51
N LEU A 193 -0.30 6.83 4.69
CA LEU A 193 -0.42 6.85 3.23
C LEU A 193 0.92 6.39 2.65
N LEU A 194 0.86 5.39 1.78
CA LEU A 194 1.94 4.96 0.91
C LEU A 194 1.53 5.21 -0.55
N VAL A 195 2.38 5.89 -1.30
CA VAL A 195 2.21 6.07 -2.75
C VAL A 195 3.24 5.23 -3.49
N VAL A 196 2.78 4.31 -4.33
CA VAL A 196 3.60 3.44 -5.18
C VAL A 196 3.70 4.09 -6.56
N THR A 197 4.92 4.37 -7.01
CA THR A 197 5.18 5.18 -8.20
C THR A 197 6.44 4.73 -8.93
N ASP A 198 6.50 5.01 -10.23
CA ASP A 198 7.73 4.96 -11.00
C ASP A 198 8.76 6.02 -10.55
N ASP A 199 10.03 5.75 -10.79
CA ASP A 199 11.13 6.70 -10.63
C ASP A 199 12.19 6.48 -11.71
N VAL A 200 12.34 7.45 -12.60
CA VAL A 200 13.32 7.40 -13.71
C VAL A 200 14.76 7.55 -13.25
N ALA A 201 15.00 8.10 -12.05
CA ALA A 201 16.34 8.22 -11.51
C ALA A 201 16.86 6.89 -10.91
N LEU A 202 15.98 5.90 -10.78
CA LEU A 202 16.33 4.56 -10.30
C LEU A 202 16.43 3.59 -11.48
N PRO A 203 17.52 2.82 -11.59
CA PRO A 203 17.62 1.73 -12.55
C PRO A 203 16.47 0.72 -12.42
N PHE A 204 16.12 0.05 -13.51
CA PHE A 204 15.14 -1.03 -13.47
C PHE A 204 15.54 -2.10 -12.45
N GLY A 205 14.58 -2.56 -11.64
CA GLY A 205 14.83 -3.54 -10.57
C GLY A 205 15.27 -2.92 -9.23
N GLU A 206 15.60 -1.63 -9.18
CA GLU A 206 15.80 -0.94 -7.92
C GLU A 206 14.47 -0.44 -7.35
N CYS A 207 14.25 -0.66 -6.06
CA CYS A 207 13.10 -0.11 -5.34
C CYS A 207 13.62 0.69 -4.14
N ARG A 208 13.06 1.86 -3.86
CA ARG A 208 13.46 2.69 -2.72
C ARG A 208 12.24 3.22 -1.99
N PHE A 209 12.23 3.09 -0.67
CA PHE A 209 11.27 3.83 0.14
C PHE A 209 11.76 5.24 0.44
N LYS A 210 10.81 6.16 0.53
CA LYS A 210 11.03 7.51 1.05
C LYS A 210 9.91 7.84 2.02
N ALA A 211 10.22 8.16 3.27
CA ALA A 211 9.21 8.41 4.30
C ALA A 211 8.46 9.75 4.13
N LYS A 212 9.07 10.75 3.47
CA LYS A 212 8.53 12.08 3.17
C LYS A 212 9.37 12.82 2.12
N GLY A 213 8.86 13.91 1.56
CA GLY A 213 9.64 14.92 0.81
C GLY A 213 9.00 15.39 -0.51
N GLY A 214 9.68 16.25 -1.26
CA GLY A 214 9.13 16.80 -2.51
C GLY A 214 8.86 15.77 -3.63
N PRO A 215 8.15 16.15 -4.70
CA PRO A 215 7.61 15.23 -5.71
C PRO A 215 8.65 14.50 -6.56
N GLY A 216 9.89 14.99 -6.64
CA GLY A 216 10.96 14.32 -7.40
C GLY A 216 10.67 14.21 -8.90
N GLY A 217 10.01 15.21 -9.48
CA GLY A 217 9.64 15.22 -10.90
C GLY A 217 8.33 14.50 -11.24
N GLN A 218 7.78 13.68 -10.34
CA GLN A 218 6.58 12.88 -10.60
C GLN A 218 5.29 13.72 -10.45
N ASN A 219 4.47 13.76 -11.50
CA ASN A 219 3.30 14.65 -11.60
C ASN A 219 2.13 14.26 -10.68
N GLY A 220 1.84 12.97 -10.51
CA GLY A 220 0.82 12.50 -9.58
C GLY A 220 1.17 12.71 -8.11
N VAL A 221 2.43 12.52 -7.74
CA VAL A 221 2.93 12.85 -6.39
C VAL A 221 2.85 14.35 -6.16
N ARG A 222 3.19 15.17 -7.16
CA ARG A 222 3.03 16.64 -7.09
C ARG A 222 1.59 17.03 -6.81
N ASP A 223 0.64 16.44 -7.54
CA ASP A 223 -0.78 16.72 -7.35
C ASP A 223 -1.31 16.21 -6.00
N ILE A 224 -0.87 15.03 -5.54
CA ILE A 224 -1.21 14.55 -4.18
C ILE A 224 -0.73 15.52 -3.10
N ILE A 225 0.51 16.02 -3.19
CA ILE A 225 1.03 17.01 -2.24
C ILE A 225 0.16 18.28 -2.27
N LYS A 226 -0.18 18.76 -3.47
CA LYS A 226 -1.05 19.94 -3.66
C LYS A 226 -2.43 19.74 -3.03
N CYS A 227 -3.09 18.61 -3.30
CA CYS A 227 -4.45 18.34 -2.85
C CYS A 227 -4.53 18.02 -1.35
N THR A 228 -3.55 17.31 -0.80
CA THR A 228 -3.50 16.93 0.62
C THR A 228 -2.86 17.99 1.52
N GLY A 229 -2.13 18.95 0.94
CA GLY A 229 -1.43 20.02 1.67
C GLY A 229 -0.21 19.54 2.47
N THR A 230 0.31 18.34 2.17
CA THR A 230 1.44 17.79 2.92
C THR A 230 2.32 16.86 2.08
N GLU A 231 3.61 16.84 2.37
CA GLU A 231 4.57 15.88 1.83
C GLU A 231 4.90 14.73 2.80
N ARG A 232 4.18 14.66 3.93
CA ARG A 232 4.42 13.74 5.05
C ARG A 232 3.72 12.41 4.83
N PHE A 233 4.02 11.77 3.72
CA PHE A 233 3.55 10.42 3.40
C PHE A 233 4.66 9.61 2.73
N ALA A 234 4.59 8.29 2.94
CA ALA A 234 5.60 7.37 2.44
C ALA A 234 5.43 7.14 0.93
N ARG A 235 6.53 6.79 0.27
CA ARG A 235 6.55 6.43 -1.15
C ARG A 235 7.37 5.17 -1.34
N LEU A 236 6.85 4.24 -2.15
CA LEU A 236 7.62 3.17 -2.74
C LEU A 236 7.90 3.57 -4.19
N ARG A 237 9.17 3.87 -4.46
CA ARG A 237 9.65 4.28 -5.78
C ARG A 237 10.22 3.06 -6.48
N ILE A 238 9.66 2.71 -7.63
CA ILE A 238 10.06 1.57 -8.44
C ILE A 238 10.86 2.13 -9.62
N GLY A 239 12.11 1.69 -9.75
CA GLY A 239 12.98 2.11 -10.83
C GLY A 239 12.51 1.60 -12.17
N VAL A 240 12.39 2.52 -13.12
CA VAL A 240 11.99 2.24 -14.51
C VAL A 240 13.11 2.53 -15.50
N GLY A 241 14.30 2.85 -14.98
CA GLY A 241 15.44 3.29 -15.77
C GLY A 241 15.31 4.75 -16.22
N ALA A 242 16.46 5.30 -16.59
CA ALA A 242 16.57 6.60 -17.20
C ALA A 242 16.82 6.44 -18.71
N PRO A 243 16.29 7.33 -19.55
CA PRO A 243 16.71 7.37 -20.94
C PRO A 243 18.18 7.80 -21.05
N TYR A 244 18.85 7.45 -22.16
CA TYR A 244 20.29 7.70 -22.32
C TYR A 244 20.68 9.18 -22.14
N TRP A 245 19.81 10.12 -22.54
CA TRP A 245 20.04 11.57 -22.42
C TRP A 245 19.82 12.14 -21.01
N PHE A 246 19.32 11.32 -20.08
CA PHE A 246 19.19 11.70 -18.67
C PHE A 246 20.43 11.29 -17.86
N VAL A 247 21.17 10.28 -18.35
CA VAL A 247 22.40 9.77 -17.71
C VAL A 247 23.58 10.66 -18.14
N GLY A 248 23.94 11.64 -17.30
CA GLY A 248 25.06 12.57 -17.58
C GLY A 248 24.82 14.05 -17.24
N GLY A 249 23.67 14.37 -16.62
CA GLY A 249 23.17 15.75 -16.55
C GLY A 249 22.47 16.12 -17.85
N ASN A 250 21.63 17.16 -17.85
CA ASN A 250 20.75 17.56 -18.98
C ASN A 250 21.45 17.89 -20.33
N SER A 251 22.74 17.61 -20.46
CA SER A 251 23.58 17.78 -21.65
C SER A 251 23.08 16.85 -22.77
N GLY A 252 22.15 17.36 -23.59
CA GLY A 252 21.54 16.61 -24.70
C GLY A 252 20.11 16.13 -24.46
N ALA A 253 19.48 16.54 -23.34
CA ALA A 253 18.06 16.29 -23.13
C ALA A 253 17.24 17.00 -24.23
N PRO A 254 16.39 16.27 -24.98
CA PRO A 254 15.51 16.91 -25.96
C PRO A 254 14.58 17.89 -25.23
N SER A 255 14.32 19.05 -25.84
CA SER A 255 13.41 20.04 -25.26
C SER A 255 11.97 19.51 -25.20
N GLY A 256 11.18 20.07 -24.28
CA GLY A 256 9.74 19.79 -24.18
C GLY A 256 9.39 18.44 -23.52
N THR A 257 8.44 17.72 -24.10
CA THR A 257 7.76 16.56 -23.49
C THR A 257 8.54 15.24 -23.61
N ALA A 258 9.87 15.30 -23.73
CA ALA A 258 10.70 14.12 -23.98
C ALA A 258 10.63 13.10 -22.84
N MET A 259 10.64 13.60 -21.59
CA MET A 259 10.47 12.76 -20.41
C MET A 259 9.07 12.14 -20.37
N ASP A 260 8.01 12.92 -20.67
CA ASP A 260 6.63 12.42 -20.71
C ASP A 260 6.49 11.29 -21.73
N LYS A 261 7.09 11.41 -22.92
CA LYS A 261 7.10 10.35 -23.93
C LYS A 261 7.84 9.10 -23.44
N TYR A 262 8.95 9.24 -22.73
CA TYR A 262 9.70 8.11 -22.19
C TYR A 262 8.90 7.33 -21.15
N VAL A 263 8.30 8.03 -20.18
CA VAL A 263 7.54 7.39 -19.10
C VAL A 263 6.19 6.83 -19.58
N LEU A 264 5.60 7.40 -20.63
CA LEU A 264 4.45 6.81 -21.33
C LEU A 264 4.86 5.71 -22.32
N GLY A 265 6.16 5.47 -22.50
CA GLY A 265 6.68 4.35 -23.29
C GLY A 265 6.55 3.03 -22.54
N ARG A 266 6.44 1.94 -23.30
CA ARG A 266 6.43 0.57 -22.77
C ARG A 266 7.81 0.12 -22.32
N PHE A 267 7.86 -0.81 -21.37
CA PHE A 267 9.08 -1.53 -21.01
C PHE A 267 9.66 -2.26 -22.23
N ASN A 268 10.99 -2.42 -22.29
CA ASN A 268 11.63 -3.22 -23.35
C ASN A 268 11.45 -4.73 -23.11
N GLY A 269 11.94 -5.58 -24.02
CA GLY A 269 11.76 -7.04 -23.92
C GLY A 269 12.29 -7.63 -22.62
N ASP A 270 13.55 -7.33 -22.28
CA ASP A 270 14.21 -7.83 -21.07
C ASP A 270 13.51 -7.33 -19.79
N GLU A 271 13.09 -6.06 -19.76
CA GLU A 271 12.33 -5.48 -18.64
C GLU A 271 10.94 -6.12 -18.48
N GLN A 272 10.27 -6.47 -19.59
CA GLN A 272 9.00 -7.18 -19.55
C GLN A 272 9.17 -8.61 -19.06
N GLU A 273 10.22 -9.31 -19.49
CA GLU A 273 10.55 -10.66 -19.02
C GLU A 273 10.86 -10.69 -17.52
N ALA A 274 11.58 -9.67 -17.02
CA ALA A 274 11.89 -9.52 -15.60
C ALA A 274 10.72 -8.96 -14.75
N MET A 275 9.60 -8.57 -15.36
CA MET A 275 8.48 -7.93 -14.67
C MET A 275 7.85 -8.82 -13.57
N PRO A 276 7.58 -10.12 -13.79
CA PRO A 276 7.01 -10.96 -12.73
C PRO A 276 7.90 -11.02 -11.49
N ASP A 277 9.22 -11.03 -11.67
CA ASP A 277 10.21 -11.06 -10.60
C ASP A 277 10.25 -9.74 -9.84
N LEU A 278 10.21 -8.62 -10.56
CA LEU A 278 10.08 -7.29 -9.98
C LEU A 278 8.80 -7.18 -9.13
N LEU A 279 7.66 -7.65 -9.65
CA LEU A 279 6.40 -7.61 -8.93
C LEU A 279 6.42 -8.48 -7.66
N ARG A 280 7.04 -9.67 -7.70
CA ARG A 280 7.28 -10.48 -6.49
C ARG A 280 8.14 -9.74 -5.46
N TYR A 281 9.21 -9.07 -5.91
CA TYR A 281 10.06 -8.27 -5.02
C TYR A 281 9.28 -7.10 -4.40
N THR A 282 8.49 -6.36 -5.19
CA THR A 282 7.65 -5.27 -4.67
C THR A 282 6.62 -5.75 -3.65
N ASN A 283 6.04 -6.94 -3.82
CA ASN A 283 5.15 -7.55 -2.83
C ASN A 283 5.86 -7.75 -1.49
N GLU A 284 7.10 -8.25 -1.47
CA GLU A 284 7.86 -8.42 -0.22
C GLU A 284 8.11 -7.08 0.48
N LEU A 285 8.39 -6.03 -0.29
CA LEU A 285 8.55 -4.67 0.23
C LEU A 285 7.25 -4.08 0.79
N LEU A 286 6.12 -4.31 0.12
CA LEU A 286 4.80 -3.91 0.61
C LEU A 286 4.43 -4.67 1.91
N ARG A 287 4.71 -5.97 1.98
CA ARG A 287 4.53 -6.79 3.20
C ARG A 287 5.33 -6.25 4.37
N LEU A 288 6.60 -5.91 4.15
CA LEU A 288 7.44 -5.27 5.17
C LEU A 288 6.84 -3.94 5.63
N TYR A 289 6.42 -3.09 4.69
CA TYR A 289 5.80 -1.81 5.01
C TYR A 289 4.55 -1.98 5.88
N LEU A 290 3.68 -2.95 5.55
CA LEU A 290 2.46 -3.20 6.30
C LEU A 290 2.75 -3.50 7.77
N HIS A 291 3.60 -4.50 8.05
CA HIS A 291 3.78 -5.02 9.42
C HIS A 291 4.93 -4.38 10.21
N ARG A 292 6.01 -3.96 9.55
CA ARG A 292 7.22 -3.41 10.18
C ARG A 292 7.33 -1.88 10.07
N GLY A 293 6.49 -1.26 9.23
CA GLY A 293 6.49 0.18 9.00
C GLY A 293 7.58 0.65 8.03
N VAL A 294 7.50 1.94 7.65
CA VAL A 294 8.33 2.51 6.58
C VAL A 294 9.83 2.51 6.90
N ALA A 295 10.23 2.65 8.17
CA ALA A 295 11.64 2.67 8.55
C ALA A 295 12.33 1.35 8.20
N GLN A 296 11.76 0.23 8.63
CA GLN A 296 12.30 -1.10 8.33
C GLN A 296 12.23 -1.41 6.83
N ALA A 297 11.11 -1.06 6.18
CA ALA A 297 10.97 -1.23 4.74
C ALA A 297 12.05 -0.45 3.96
N THR A 298 12.41 0.76 4.42
CA THR A 298 13.50 1.57 3.86
C THR A 298 14.85 0.89 4.01
N THR A 299 15.17 0.31 5.17
CA THR A 299 16.44 -0.40 5.38
C THR A 299 16.65 -1.52 4.37
N TYR A 300 15.60 -2.29 4.07
CA TYR A 300 15.70 -3.41 3.13
C TYR A 300 15.68 -2.93 1.68
N ALA A 301 14.73 -2.07 1.32
CA ALA A 301 14.63 -1.56 -0.04
C ALA A 301 15.91 -0.83 -0.46
N ASN A 302 16.56 -0.08 0.44
CA ASN A 302 17.74 0.72 0.08
C ASN A 302 19.06 -0.08 0.12
N SER A 303 19.09 -1.29 0.69
CA SER A 303 20.29 -2.15 0.71
C SER A 303 20.25 -3.28 -0.33
N MET A 304 19.13 -3.41 -1.04
CA MET A 304 18.84 -4.50 -1.96
C MET A 304 18.34 -3.97 -3.32
N ASP A 305 18.54 -4.78 -4.35
CA ASP A 305 17.97 -4.62 -5.69
C ASP A 305 17.36 -5.96 -6.12
N LEU A 306 16.66 -5.98 -7.26
CA LEU A 306 16.03 -7.20 -7.77
C LEU A 306 17.03 -8.35 -7.92
N GLN A 307 18.22 -8.10 -8.45
CA GLN A 307 19.21 -9.15 -8.71
C GLN A 307 19.73 -9.76 -7.41
N ARG A 308 20.01 -8.94 -6.40
CA ARG A 308 20.38 -9.40 -5.06
C ARG A 308 19.24 -10.16 -4.39
N TYR A 309 18.01 -9.67 -4.53
CA TYR A 309 16.82 -10.35 -4.03
C TYR A 309 16.67 -11.74 -4.65
N LEU A 310 16.81 -11.86 -5.97
CA LEU A 310 16.72 -13.14 -6.68
C LEU A 310 17.87 -14.08 -6.29
N LYS A 311 19.10 -13.57 -6.19
CA LYS A 311 20.25 -14.36 -5.75
C LYS A 311 20.09 -14.90 -4.33
N GLN A 312 19.51 -14.11 -3.42
CA GLN A 312 19.36 -14.49 -2.01
C GLN A 312 18.10 -15.32 -1.73
N TYR A 313 17.00 -15.03 -2.45
CA TYR A 313 15.66 -15.54 -2.10
C TYR A 313 14.88 -16.12 -3.30
N GLY A 314 15.36 -15.94 -4.53
CA GLY A 314 14.66 -16.33 -5.77
C GLY A 314 14.47 -17.84 -5.95
N ALA A 315 15.35 -18.66 -5.37
CA ALA A 315 15.31 -20.12 -5.47
C ALA A 315 14.10 -20.79 -4.78
N SER A 316 13.27 -20.04 -4.04
CA SER A 316 12.11 -20.60 -3.33
C SER A 316 10.87 -20.83 -4.22
N SER A 317 10.96 -20.51 -5.52
CA SER A 317 9.83 -20.49 -6.47
C SER A 317 9.76 -21.72 -7.39
N GLU A 318 10.88 -22.18 -7.95
CA GLU A 318 10.89 -23.35 -8.85
C GLU A 318 10.43 -24.64 -8.14
N ALA A 319 10.69 -24.76 -6.83
CA ALA A 319 10.23 -25.89 -6.03
C ALA A 319 8.72 -25.87 -5.68
N ARG A 320 7.98 -24.79 -5.98
CA ARG A 320 6.54 -24.67 -5.65
C ARG A 320 5.59 -24.89 -6.82
N HIS A 321 6.08 -24.85 -8.07
CA HIS A 321 5.28 -25.21 -9.25
C HIS A 321 5.36 -26.70 -9.63
N GLN A 322 6.15 -27.49 -8.88
CA GLN A 322 6.29 -28.95 -9.07
C GLN A 322 5.67 -29.78 -7.94
N ARG A 323 4.78 -29.21 -7.12
CA ARG A 323 4.06 -29.96 -6.07
C ARG A 323 2.57 -29.67 -6.08
#